data_AF-A0A067DCP4-F1
#
_entry.id   AF-A0A067DCP4-F1
#
_cell.length_a   1.000
_cell.length_b   1.000
_cell.length_c   1.000
_cell.angle_alpha   90.00
_cell.angle_beta   90.00
_cell.angle_gamma   90.00
#
_symmetry.space_group_name_H-M   'P 1'
#
loop_
_entity.id
_entity.type
_entity.pdbx_description
1 polymer ?
#
loop_
_entity_poly.entity_id
_entity_poly.type
_entity_poly.pdbx_seq_one_letter_code
_entity_poly.pdbx_strand_id
1 'polypeptide(L)'
;CPKLQSLVAEEEKDQQQQLCELSCRLEYLRLRYCEGLVKLPQSSLSLSSLREIEICKCSSLVSFPEVALPSKLKKIRISSCDALKSLPEAWMCDTNSSLEILEIWICCSLTYIAGVQLPRSLKRLHILLCNNIRTLTVEEGIQCSNSSSSSRRYISSLLEHLEIGNCRSLTCIFSKNELPATLESLEVGNLPPSLKVLDIYGCPKLESIAERLDNNTSLETISILCCENLKILPSGLHNLRQLQEISIEKCGNLESFPEGGLPCAKLSKLRIYGCERLEALPKGLHNLKSLQELRIGRGVELPSLEEDGLPTNLHSLEIDGNMEIWKSTIEWGRGFHRFSSLRCLAISGCDDDMVSFPLEDKRLGTALPLPACLASLMIGNFPNLERLSSSIVDLQNLTELYLGDCPKLKYFPEKGLPSSLLRLYIDECPLIAEKCRKDGGQYWDLLTHIPSVLIDLAKEEDSIN
;
A
#
# COMPACT_ATOMS: atom_id res chain seq x y z
N CYS A 1 26.73 -12.77 -20.65
CA CYS A 1 27.50 -13.22 -21.83
C CYS A 1 26.78 -12.73 -23.08
N PRO A 2 27.12 -11.54 -23.62
CA PRO A 2 26.27 -10.88 -24.64
C PRO A 2 26.12 -11.69 -25.92
N LYS A 3 27.14 -12.48 -26.29
CA LYS A 3 27.12 -13.39 -27.46
C LYS A 3 26.49 -14.76 -27.20
N LEU A 4 26.03 -15.05 -25.98
CA LEU A 4 25.43 -16.35 -25.66
C LEU A 4 24.08 -16.48 -26.36
N GLN A 5 24.02 -17.32 -27.39
CA GLN A 5 22.81 -17.57 -28.18
C GLN A 5 21.99 -18.74 -27.62
N SER A 6 22.64 -19.74 -27.03
CA SER A 6 22.03 -20.88 -26.34
C SER A 6 22.95 -21.36 -25.21
N LEU A 7 22.37 -21.98 -24.16
CA LEU A 7 23.12 -22.62 -23.07
C LEU A 7 23.70 -23.99 -23.46
N VAL A 8 23.17 -24.60 -24.52
CA VAL A 8 23.57 -25.92 -25.02
C VAL A 8 23.70 -25.83 -26.53
N ALA A 9 24.83 -26.29 -27.09
CA ALA A 9 24.96 -26.43 -28.54
C ALA A 9 24.03 -27.55 -28.99
N GLU A 10 23.16 -27.30 -29.97
CA GLU A 10 22.22 -28.32 -30.49
C GLU A 10 22.93 -29.45 -31.26
N GLU A 11 24.26 -29.41 -31.36
CA GLU A 11 25.08 -30.32 -32.16
C GLU A 11 26.23 -30.87 -31.29
N GLU A 12 26.02 -32.01 -30.60
CA GLU A 12 27.00 -33.10 -30.39
C GLU A 12 26.51 -34.14 -29.36
N LYS A 13 26.53 -35.42 -29.75
CA LYS A 13 26.11 -36.58 -28.92
C LYS A 13 26.98 -36.79 -27.67
N ASP A 14 28.18 -36.22 -27.61
CA ASP A 14 29.12 -36.41 -26.49
C ASP A 14 28.84 -35.49 -25.28
N GLN A 15 27.98 -34.47 -25.43
CA GLN A 15 27.64 -33.52 -24.35
C GLN A 15 26.55 -34.04 -23.41
N GLN A 16 25.85 -35.12 -23.76
CA GLN A 16 24.75 -35.68 -22.95
C GLN A 16 25.27 -36.21 -21.60
N GLN A 17 26.51 -36.72 -21.55
CA GLN A 17 27.12 -37.24 -20.32
C GLN A 17 27.56 -36.11 -19.36
N GLN A 18 28.12 -35.01 -19.89
CA GLN A 18 28.45 -33.80 -19.10
C GLN A 18 27.20 -33.04 -18.63
N LEU A 19 26.15 -32.95 -19.47
CA LEU A 19 24.85 -32.43 -19.07
C LEU A 19 24.19 -33.29 -17.99
N CYS A 20 24.32 -34.63 -18.05
CA CYS A 20 23.87 -35.52 -16.99
C CYS A 20 24.61 -35.27 -15.66
N GLU A 21 25.93 -35.07 -15.67
CA GLU A 21 26.69 -34.72 -14.46
C GLU A 21 26.32 -33.34 -13.90
N LEU A 22 26.15 -32.34 -14.77
CA LEU A 22 25.70 -30.99 -14.39
C LEU A 22 24.25 -30.97 -13.89
N SER A 23 23.37 -31.79 -14.46
CA SER A 23 21.94 -31.88 -14.12
C SER A 23 21.69 -32.30 -12.67
N CYS A 24 22.64 -33.01 -12.07
CA CYS A 24 22.55 -33.52 -10.71
C CYS A 24 23.23 -32.61 -9.67
N ARG A 25 23.92 -31.53 -10.08
CA ARG A 25 24.67 -30.65 -9.15
C ARG A 25 24.29 -29.18 -9.23
N LEU A 26 23.80 -28.70 -10.37
CA LEU A 26 23.50 -27.28 -10.52
C LEU A 26 22.22 -26.93 -9.75
N GLU A 27 22.40 -26.24 -8.62
CA GLU A 27 21.28 -25.78 -7.78
C GLU A 27 20.83 -24.35 -8.11
N TYR A 28 21.70 -23.54 -8.73
CA TYR A 28 21.44 -22.12 -9.01
C TYR A 28 21.85 -21.79 -10.45
N LEU A 29 20.91 -21.29 -11.25
CA LEU A 29 21.18 -20.84 -12.61
C LEU A 29 20.93 -19.33 -12.70
N ARG A 30 21.99 -18.57 -12.97
CA ARG A 30 21.91 -17.12 -13.13
C ARG A 30 22.41 -16.68 -14.50
N LEU A 31 21.52 -16.09 -15.29
CA LEU A 31 21.80 -15.55 -16.61
C LEU A 31 21.68 -14.03 -16.54
N ARG A 32 22.79 -13.32 -16.79
CA ARG A 32 22.80 -11.87 -16.81
C ARG A 32 23.41 -11.33 -18.10
N TYR A 33 22.78 -10.30 -18.67
CA TYR A 33 23.29 -9.61 -19.86
C TYR A 33 23.56 -10.59 -21.02
N CYS A 34 22.56 -11.43 -21.34
CA CYS A 34 22.60 -12.38 -22.45
C CYS A 34 21.70 -11.86 -23.58
N GLU A 35 22.20 -10.88 -24.32
CA GLU A 35 21.46 -10.19 -25.39
C GLU A 35 21.22 -11.08 -26.61
N GLY A 36 22.06 -12.08 -26.87
CA GLY A 36 21.85 -13.06 -27.93
C GLY A 36 20.87 -14.18 -27.59
N LEU A 37 20.43 -14.30 -26.33
CA LEU A 37 19.63 -15.44 -25.88
C LEU A 37 18.16 -15.24 -26.30
N VAL A 38 17.74 -15.93 -27.35
CA VAL A 38 16.37 -15.82 -27.87
C VAL A 38 15.41 -16.79 -27.17
N LYS A 39 15.89 -17.99 -26.84
CA LYS A 39 15.14 -19.06 -26.16
C LYS A 39 16.05 -19.83 -25.21
N LEU A 40 15.46 -20.36 -24.14
CA LEU A 40 16.15 -21.32 -23.27
C LEU A 40 16.01 -22.74 -23.84
N PRO A 41 17.09 -23.55 -23.88
CA PRO A 41 17.01 -24.92 -24.36
C PRO A 41 16.22 -25.79 -23.36
N GLN A 42 15.47 -26.79 -23.85
CA GLN A 42 14.67 -27.70 -23.01
C GLN A 42 15.52 -28.41 -21.94
N SER A 43 16.77 -28.73 -22.26
CA SER A 43 17.72 -29.36 -21.33
C SER A 43 18.04 -28.50 -20.10
N SER A 44 17.92 -27.16 -20.18
CA SER A 44 18.13 -26.28 -19.03
C SER A 44 17.05 -26.41 -17.95
N LEU A 45 15.84 -26.83 -18.32
CA LEU A 45 14.74 -27.16 -17.39
C LEU A 45 14.72 -28.64 -17.00
N SER A 46 15.67 -29.45 -17.50
CA SER A 46 15.83 -30.87 -17.12
C SER A 46 16.81 -31.07 -15.94
N LEU A 47 17.30 -29.97 -15.34
CA LEU A 47 18.27 -29.98 -14.25
C LEU A 47 17.57 -30.34 -12.93
N SER A 48 17.59 -31.62 -12.57
CA SER A 48 16.84 -32.20 -11.45
C SER A 48 17.19 -31.64 -10.05
N SER A 49 18.36 -31.02 -9.90
CA SER A 49 18.80 -30.42 -8.64
C SER A 49 18.61 -28.90 -8.54
N LEU A 50 18.07 -28.27 -9.59
CA LEU A 50 17.91 -26.83 -9.67
C LEU A 50 16.87 -26.32 -8.68
N ARG A 51 17.25 -25.31 -7.89
CA ARG A 51 16.44 -24.69 -6.83
C ARG A 51 16.02 -23.27 -7.18
N GLU A 52 16.88 -22.54 -7.88
CA GLU A 52 16.61 -21.15 -8.26
C GLU A 52 17.09 -20.84 -9.68
N ILE A 53 16.26 -20.12 -10.42
CA ILE A 53 16.58 -19.53 -11.72
C ILE A 53 16.48 -18.01 -11.61
N GLU A 54 17.53 -17.30 -12.03
CA GLU A 54 17.56 -15.86 -12.14
C GLU A 54 17.96 -15.46 -13.56
N ILE A 55 17.10 -14.70 -14.24
CA ILE A 55 17.33 -14.20 -15.61
C ILE A 55 17.19 -12.68 -15.57
N CYS A 56 18.28 -11.96 -15.84
CA CYS A 56 18.30 -10.50 -15.76
C CYS A 56 18.92 -9.88 -17.02
N LYS A 57 18.24 -8.88 -17.59
CA LYS A 57 18.73 -8.12 -18.76
C LYS A 57 19.06 -9.04 -19.95
N CYS A 58 18.14 -9.95 -20.26
CA CYS A 58 18.19 -10.81 -21.44
C CYS A 58 17.11 -10.32 -22.41
N SER A 59 17.35 -9.16 -23.04
CA SER A 59 16.34 -8.40 -23.79
C SER A 59 15.75 -9.15 -24.98
N SER A 60 16.49 -10.07 -25.61
CA SER A 60 16.04 -10.86 -26.76
C SER A 60 15.28 -12.13 -26.40
N LEU A 61 15.14 -12.47 -25.11
CA LEU A 61 14.45 -13.69 -24.68
C LEU A 61 12.95 -13.56 -24.97
N VAL A 62 12.47 -14.27 -25.99
CA VAL A 62 11.07 -14.16 -26.45
C VAL A 62 10.15 -15.10 -25.68
N SER A 63 10.63 -16.30 -25.36
CA SER A 63 9.83 -17.35 -24.73
C SER A 63 10.69 -18.37 -23.99
N PHE A 64 10.08 -19.03 -23.02
CA PHE A 64 10.63 -20.23 -22.39
C PHE A 64 10.16 -21.50 -23.15
N PRO A 65 10.87 -22.62 -23.02
CA PRO A 65 10.40 -23.88 -23.59
C PRO A 65 9.16 -24.39 -22.85
N GLU A 66 8.24 -25.01 -23.61
CA GLU A 66 7.03 -25.64 -23.09
C GLU A 66 7.37 -26.99 -22.44
N VAL A 67 7.92 -26.93 -21.23
CA VAL A 67 8.34 -28.08 -20.42
C VAL A 67 8.02 -27.79 -18.96
N ALA A 68 7.66 -28.85 -18.22
CA ALA A 68 7.47 -28.81 -16.78
C ALA A 68 8.72 -28.30 -16.03
N LEU A 69 8.51 -27.70 -14.86
CA LEU A 69 9.61 -27.19 -14.05
C LEU A 69 10.31 -28.34 -13.29
N PRO A 70 11.61 -28.23 -12.99
CA PRO A 70 12.29 -29.18 -12.11
C PRO A 70 11.60 -29.28 -10.74
N SER A 71 11.47 -30.50 -10.21
CA SER A 71 10.73 -30.80 -8.97
C SER A 71 11.36 -30.25 -7.67
N LYS A 72 12.58 -29.71 -7.74
CA LYS A 72 13.24 -29.01 -6.62
C LYS A 72 13.28 -27.49 -6.81
N LEU A 73 12.81 -26.98 -7.94
CA LEU A 73 12.86 -25.55 -8.25
C LEU A 73 11.85 -24.80 -7.39
N LYS A 74 12.33 -23.91 -6.53
CA LYS A 74 11.51 -23.15 -5.58
C LYS A 74 11.34 -21.69 -5.98
N LYS A 75 12.29 -21.13 -6.74
CA LYS A 75 12.30 -19.70 -7.04
C LYS A 75 12.66 -19.41 -8.49
N ILE A 76 11.90 -18.52 -9.11
CA ILE A 76 12.21 -17.96 -10.42
C ILE A 76 12.17 -16.43 -10.31
N ARG A 77 13.24 -15.78 -10.77
CA ARG A 77 13.31 -14.33 -10.96
C ARG A 77 13.59 -14.01 -12.41
N ILE A 78 12.74 -13.18 -13.01
CA ILE A 78 12.88 -12.67 -14.36
C ILE A 78 12.89 -11.14 -14.28
N SER A 79 13.93 -10.50 -14.79
CA SER A 79 13.99 -9.04 -14.80
C SER A 79 14.54 -8.45 -16.09
N SER A 80 13.95 -7.38 -16.61
CA SER A 80 14.44 -6.69 -17.83
C SER A 80 14.56 -7.63 -19.03
N CYS A 81 13.52 -8.44 -19.28
CA CYS A 81 13.41 -9.34 -20.43
C CYS A 81 12.33 -8.79 -21.37
N ASP A 82 12.67 -7.75 -22.13
CA ASP A 82 11.69 -6.93 -22.83
C ASP A 82 11.03 -7.59 -24.04
N ALA A 83 11.59 -8.67 -24.60
CA ALA A 83 10.95 -9.45 -25.66
C ALA A 83 10.01 -10.55 -25.15
N LEU A 84 9.99 -10.82 -23.84
CA LEU A 84 9.20 -11.91 -23.25
C LEU A 84 7.72 -11.58 -23.29
N LYS A 85 6.93 -12.38 -24.02
CA LYS A 85 5.49 -12.12 -24.23
C LYS A 85 4.58 -12.85 -23.26
N SER A 86 4.95 -14.05 -22.84
CA SER A 86 4.19 -14.92 -21.94
C SER A 86 5.10 -15.93 -21.26
N LEU A 87 4.61 -16.54 -20.17
CA LEU A 87 5.24 -17.70 -19.55
C LEU A 87 4.62 -19.01 -20.10
N PRO A 88 5.33 -20.16 -20.05
CA PRO A 88 4.80 -21.44 -20.50
C PRO A 88 3.63 -21.92 -19.64
N GLU A 89 2.65 -22.57 -20.27
CA GLU A 89 1.49 -23.13 -19.56
C GLU A 89 1.87 -24.40 -18.78
N ALA A 90 2.89 -25.15 -19.21
CA ALA A 90 3.42 -26.27 -18.41
C ALA A 90 3.90 -25.85 -17.02
N TRP A 91 4.34 -24.59 -16.82
CA TRP A 91 4.69 -24.12 -15.48
C TRP A 91 3.47 -24.03 -14.55
N MET A 92 2.29 -23.85 -15.15
CA MET A 92 1.00 -23.62 -14.49
C MET A 92 0.20 -24.91 -14.28
N CYS A 93 0.33 -25.85 -15.22
CA CYS A 93 -0.41 -27.12 -15.22
C CYS A 93 0.34 -28.28 -14.56
N ASP A 94 1.64 -28.13 -14.27
CA ASP A 94 2.43 -29.16 -13.61
C ASP A 94 2.05 -29.33 -12.14
N THR A 95 1.40 -30.45 -11.83
CA THR A 95 1.01 -30.83 -10.47
C THR A 95 2.19 -31.16 -9.56
N ASN A 96 3.38 -31.42 -10.13
CA ASN A 96 4.61 -31.72 -9.39
C ASN A 96 5.51 -30.49 -9.20
N SER A 97 5.08 -29.31 -9.64
CA SER A 97 5.85 -28.08 -9.48
C SER A 97 6.07 -27.75 -8.01
N SER A 98 7.34 -27.52 -7.64
CA SER A 98 7.74 -27.04 -6.31
C SER A 98 7.92 -25.53 -6.23
N LEU A 99 7.49 -24.78 -7.25
CA LEU A 99 7.73 -23.35 -7.36
C LEU A 99 6.98 -22.58 -6.27
N GLU A 100 7.70 -21.99 -5.33
CA GLU A 100 7.13 -21.23 -4.21
C GLU A 100 7.14 -19.72 -4.46
N ILE A 101 8.12 -19.20 -5.22
CA ILE A 101 8.33 -17.77 -5.42
C ILE A 101 8.55 -17.44 -6.90
N LEU A 102 7.75 -16.51 -7.42
CA LEU A 102 7.89 -15.96 -8.78
C LEU A 102 8.01 -14.43 -8.70
N GLU A 103 9.12 -13.90 -9.18
CA GLU A 103 9.42 -12.47 -9.23
C GLU A 103 9.62 -12.04 -10.68
N ILE A 104 8.84 -11.08 -11.17
CA ILE A 104 8.89 -10.59 -12.56
C ILE A 104 8.97 -9.08 -12.57
N TRP A 105 10.11 -8.52 -12.96
CA TRP A 105 10.38 -7.09 -12.91
C TRP A 105 10.71 -6.54 -14.29
N ILE A 106 10.17 -5.37 -14.66
CA ILE A 106 10.59 -4.65 -15.87
C ILE A 106 10.52 -5.55 -17.12
N CYS A 107 9.45 -6.34 -17.29
CA CYS A 107 9.24 -7.17 -18.47
C CYS A 107 8.20 -6.51 -19.35
N CYS A 108 8.65 -5.61 -20.24
CA CYS A 108 7.75 -4.66 -20.87
C CYS A 108 6.83 -5.28 -21.92
N SER A 109 7.15 -6.40 -22.57
CA SER A 109 6.25 -7.05 -23.54
C SER A 109 5.28 -8.07 -22.95
N LEU A 110 5.40 -8.38 -21.66
CA LEU A 110 4.55 -9.37 -21.00
C LEU A 110 3.13 -8.82 -20.90
N THR A 111 2.14 -9.55 -21.42
CA THR A 111 0.73 -9.11 -21.43
C THR A 111 -0.14 -9.81 -20.38
N TYR A 112 0.23 -11.04 -20.01
CA TYR A 112 -0.38 -11.85 -18.95
C TYR A 112 0.66 -12.85 -18.40
N ILE A 113 0.38 -13.48 -17.26
CA ILE A 113 1.28 -14.46 -16.62
C ILE A 113 0.93 -15.89 -17.00
N ALA A 114 -0.35 -16.26 -16.87
CA ALA A 114 -0.85 -17.60 -17.16
C ALA A 114 -2.09 -17.53 -18.05
N GLY A 115 -2.36 -18.58 -18.82
CA GLY A 115 -3.68 -18.73 -19.43
C GLY A 115 -4.70 -18.93 -18.32
N VAL A 116 -4.75 -20.14 -17.76
CA VAL A 116 -5.88 -20.52 -16.91
C VAL A 116 -5.66 -20.21 -15.43
N GLN A 117 -4.49 -20.56 -14.88
CA GLN A 117 -4.25 -20.50 -13.44
C GLN A 117 -2.77 -20.26 -13.11
N LEU A 118 -2.49 -19.75 -11.93
CA LEU A 118 -1.12 -19.72 -11.39
C LEU A 118 -0.70 -21.12 -10.86
N PRO A 119 0.60 -21.40 -10.69
CA PRO A 119 1.08 -22.67 -10.15
C PRO A 119 0.55 -22.91 -8.74
N ARG A 120 0.08 -24.13 -8.44
CA ARG A 120 -0.59 -24.45 -7.17
C ARG A 120 0.31 -24.30 -5.94
N SER A 121 1.61 -24.57 -6.09
CA SER A 121 2.63 -24.46 -5.05
C SER A 121 3.10 -23.03 -4.79
N LEU A 122 2.70 -22.07 -5.64
CA LEU A 122 3.16 -20.69 -5.56
C LEU A 122 2.62 -20.03 -4.29
N LYS A 123 3.54 -19.52 -3.47
CA LYS A 123 3.26 -18.80 -2.22
C LYS A 123 3.46 -17.30 -2.35
N ARG A 124 4.35 -16.85 -3.22
CA ARG A 124 4.65 -15.42 -3.42
C ARG A 124 4.76 -15.08 -4.89
N LEU A 125 4.04 -14.03 -5.29
CA LEU A 125 4.07 -13.49 -6.65
C LEU A 125 4.33 -11.98 -6.59
N HIS A 126 5.43 -11.55 -7.20
CA HIS A 126 5.82 -10.14 -7.23
C HIS A 126 5.96 -9.70 -8.69
N ILE A 127 5.18 -8.71 -9.12
CA ILE A 127 5.16 -8.21 -10.50
C ILE A 127 5.36 -6.69 -10.47
N LEU A 128 6.53 -6.23 -10.90
CA LEU A 128 6.91 -4.83 -10.79
C LEU A 128 7.27 -4.25 -12.16
N LEU A 129 6.82 -3.03 -12.46
CA LEU A 129 7.22 -2.26 -13.65
C LEU A 129 6.94 -2.99 -14.99
N CYS A 130 5.94 -3.87 -15.04
CA CYS A 130 5.55 -4.60 -16.25
C CYS A 130 4.42 -3.86 -16.99
N ASN A 131 4.81 -2.95 -17.89
CA ASN A 131 3.92 -1.90 -18.39
C ASN A 131 2.79 -2.38 -19.32
N ASN A 132 2.89 -3.55 -19.95
CA ASN A 132 1.88 -4.07 -20.87
C ASN A 132 1.00 -5.18 -20.29
N ILE A 133 1.23 -5.60 -19.04
CA ILE A 133 0.35 -6.58 -18.37
C ILE A 133 -1.02 -5.94 -18.18
N ARG A 134 -2.07 -6.61 -18.67
CA ARG A 134 -3.47 -6.16 -18.52
C ARG A 134 -4.20 -6.91 -17.41
N THR A 135 -3.88 -8.18 -17.25
CA THR A 135 -4.43 -9.12 -16.26
C THR A 135 -3.37 -10.19 -15.97
N LEU A 136 -3.42 -10.84 -14.81
CA LEU A 136 -2.51 -11.94 -14.51
C LEU A 136 -2.89 -13.22 -15.26
N THR A 137 -4.18 -13.43 -15.52
CA THR A 137 -4.71 -14.64 -16.17
C THR A 137 -5.70 -14.30 -17.28
N VAL A 138 -5.59 -14.99 -18.42
CA VAL A 138 -6.46 -14.80 -19.59
C VAL A 138 -7.23 -16.06 -19.94
N GLU A 139 -8.55 -15.98 -20.13
CA GLU A 139 -9.31 -17.09 -20.70
C GLU A 139 -9.00 -17.22 -22.20
N GLU A 140 -7.87 -17.84 -22.53
CA GLU A 140 -7.73 -18.48 -23.85
C GLU A 140 -8.21 -19.94 -23.71
N GLY A 141 -9.11 -20.33 -24.61
CA GLY A 141 -9.80 -21.62 -24.66
C GLY A 141 -8.91 -22.84 -24.92
N ILE A 142 -7.80 -22.97 -24.18
CA ILE A 142 -6.96 -24.15 -24.18
C ILE A 142 -7.58 -25.13 -23.19
N GLN A 143 -8.33 -26.07 -23.76
CA GLN A 143 -8.64 -27.33 -23.10
C GLN A 143 -7.30 -27.93 -22.63
N CYS A 144 -7.07 -27.96 -21.32
CA CYS A 144 -6.19 -28.96 -20.74
C CYS A 144 -6.82 -30.30 -21.12
N SER A 145 -6.36 -30.85 -22.24
CA SER A 145 -6.85 -32.10 -22.80
C SER A 145 -6.53 -33.18 -21.79
N ASN A 146 -7.58 -33.92 -21.42
CA ASN A 146 -7.62 -35.02 -20.44
C ASN A 146 -7.99 -34.61 -19.01
N SER A 147 -9.25 -34.21 -18.80
CA SER A 147 -10.06 -34.70 -17.67
C SER A 147 -11.53 -34.38 -17.89
N SER A 148 -12.28 -35.37 -18.34
CA SER A 148 -13.73 -35.41 -18.38
C SER A 148 -14.29 -35.60 -16.95
N SER A 149 -14.84 -34.54 -16.36
CA SER A 149 -16.03 -34.54 -15.47
C SER A 149 -16.09 -33.31 -14.54
N SER A 150 -17.09 -32.47 -14.78
CA SER A 150 -18.08 -31.94 -13.80
C SER A 150 -17.66 -31.43 -12.40
N SER A 151 -16.42 -31.00 -12.17
CA SER A 151 -16.06 -30.20 -10.97
C SER A 151 -14.95 -29.22 -11.29
N ARG A 152 -15.26 -28.16 -12.03
CA ARG A 152 -14.32 -27.06 -12.25
C ARG A 152 -14.26 -26.18 -10.99
N ARG A 153 -13.55 -26.67 -9.97
CA ARG A 153 -13.16 -25.85 -8.82
C ARG A 153 -11.95 -25.03 -9.24
N TYR A 154 -12.19 -23.76 -9.54
CA TYR A 154 -11.14 -22.80 -9.80
C TYR A 154 -10.57 -22.29 -8.47
N ILE A 155 -9.24 -22.21 -8.42
CA ILE A 155 -8.38 -21.52 -7.43
C ILE A 155 -8.30 -22.11 -6.01
N SER A 156 -7.41 -23.09 -5.82
CA SER A 156 -6.67 -23.22 -4.56
C SER A 156 -5.17 -23.12 -4.88
N SER A 157 -4.68 -21.89 -5.07
CA SER A 157 -3.25 -21.59 -4.97
C SER A 157 -2.90 -21.40 -3.50
N LEU A 158 -1.70 -21.82 -3.10
CA LEU A 158 -1.12 -21.53 -1.79
C LEU A 158 -0.60 -20.09 -1.68
N LEU A 159 -1.09 -19.18 -2.52
CA LEU A 159 -0.56 -17.84 -2.67
C LEU A 159 -0.86 -17.03 -1.41
N GLU A 160 0.16 -16.77 -0.61
CA GLU A 160 0.08 -16.01 0.63
C GLU A 160 0.38 -14.52 0.42
N HIS A 161 1.22 -14.18 -0.58
CA HIS A 161 1.64 -12.80 -0.86
C HIS A 161 1.54 -12.48 -2.35
N LEU A 162 0.79 -11.43 -2.68
CA LEU A 162 0.69 -10.88 -4.02
C LEU A 162 1.08 -9.39 -3.99
N GLU A 163 2.15 -9.06 -4.71
CA GLU A 163 2.63 -7.69 -4.89
C GLU A 163 2.60 -7.31 -6.38
N ILE A 164 1.88 -6.24 -6.73
CA ILE A 164 1.80 -5.71 -8.09
C ILE A 164 2.09 -4.21 -8.09
N GLY A 165 3.22 -3.82 -8.67
CA GLY A 165 3.72 -2.45 -8.61
C GLY A 165 3.99 -1.86 -9.99
N ASN A 166 3.61 -0.60 -10.20
CA ASN A 166 3.94 0.20 -11.39
C ASN A 166 3.58 -0.48 -12.73
N CYS A 167 2.46 -1.22 -12.78
CA CYS A 167 1.99 -1.90 -14.00
C CYS A 167 0.95 -1.03 -14.73
N ARG A 168 1.41 -0.21 -15.69
CA ARG A 168 0.62 0.87 -16.32
C ARG A 168 -0.60 0.43 -17.13
N SER A 169 -0.62 -0.80 -17.63
CA SER A 169 -1.74 -1.33 -18.43
C SER A 169 -2.69 -2.24 -17.66
N LEU A 170 -2.44 -2.49 -16.37
CA LEU A 170 -3.23 -3.40 -15.57
C LEU A 170 -4.64 -2.83 -15.38
N THR A 171 -5.67 -3.55 -15.84
CA THR A 171 -7.08 -3.14 -15.72
C THR A 171 -7.80 -3.92 -14.63
N CYS A 172 -7.42 -5.19 -14.42
CA CYS A 172 -7.87 -6.05 -13.33
C CYS A 172 -6.77 -7.04 -12.95
N ILE A 173 -6.85 -7.63 -11.76
CA ILE A 173 -5.87 -8.64 -11.32
C ILE A 173 -6.16 -9.99 -11.97
N PHE A 174 -7.40 -10.45 -11.81
CA PHE A 174 -7.92 -11.67 -12.43
C PHE A 174 -9.09 -11.28 -13.33
N SER A 175 -9.16 -11.88 -14.51
CA SER A 175 -10.23 -11.62 -15.47
C SER A 175 -11.59 -12.08 -14.91
N LYS A 176 -12.64 -11.28 -15.13
CA LYS A 176 -14.02 -11.68 -14.79
C LYS A 176 -14.43 -12.83 -15.72
N ASN A 177 -14.84 -13.97 -15.16
CA ASN A 177 -15.46 -15.01 -15.99
C ASN A 177 -16.81 -14.45 -16.45
N GLU A 178 -16.99 -14.22 -17.75
CA GLU A 178 -18.33 -14.01 -18.29
C GLU A 178 -19.05 -15.37 -18.28
N LEU A 179 -19.89 -15.62 -17.28
CA LEU A 179 -20.83 -16.74 -17.28
C LEU A 179 -22.27 -16.20 -17.31
N PRO A 180 -23.19 -16.90 -18.01
CA PRO A 180 -24.56 -16.43 -18.23
C PRO A 180 -25.34 -16.32 -16.92
N ALA A 181 -26.26 -15.36 -16.88
CA ALA A 181 -27.04 -14.88 -15.74
C ALA A 181 -27.95 -15.91 -15.00
N THR A 182 -27.75 -17.21 -15.15
CA THR A 182 -28.62 -18.27 -14.61
C THR A 182 -28.01 -19.09 -13.48
N LEU A 183 -26.80 -18.75 -13.00
CA LEU A 183 -26.12 -19.47 -11.92
C LEU A 183 -25.66 -18.51 -10.82
N GLU A 184 -26.56 -18.20 -9.88
CA GLU A 184 -26.37 -17.28 -8.74
C GLU A 184 -25.38 -17.77 -7.65
N SER A 185 -24.48 -18.73 -7.93
CA SER A 185 -23.57 -19.29 -6.91
C SER A 185 -22.16 -19.66 -7.41
N LEU A 186 -21.66 -19.00 -8.45
CA LEU A 186 -20.31 -19.24 -8.97
C LEU A 186 -19.31 -18.18 -8.46
N GLU A 187 -18.30 -18.66 -7.74
CA GLU A 187 -17.14 -17.89 -7.27
C GLU A 187 -16.27 -17.49 -8.45
N VAL A 188 -16.50 -16.29 -8.98
CA VAL A 188 -15.86 -15.77 -10.19
C VAL A 188 -15.15 -14.46 -9.86
N GLY A 189 -13.87 -14.33 -10.24
CA GLY A 189 -13.10 -13.09 -10.07
C GLY A 189 -12.58 -12.82 -8.64
N ASN A 190 -12.57 -13.82 -7.77
CA ASN A 190 -12.05 -13.69 -6.39
C ASN A 190 -10.53 -13.87 -6.32
N LEU A 191 -9.92 -13.26 -5.30
CA LEU A 191 -8.51 -13.50 -4.95
C LEU A 191 -8.33 -14.92 -4.36
N PRO A 192 -7.12 -15.49 -4.36
CA PRO A 192 -6.84 -16.76 -3.70
C PRO A 192 -7.23 -16.77 -2.20
N PRO A 193 -7.92 -17.82 -1.70
CA PRO A 193 -8.41 -17.84 -0.31
C PRO A 193 -7.32 -17.92 0.76
N SER A 194 -6.11 -18.36 0.37
CA SER A 194 -4.90 -18.44 1.20
C SER A 194 -4.13 -17.12 1.30
N LEU A 195 -4.54 -16.10 0.52
CA LEU A 195 -3.84 -14.81 0.46
C LEU A 195 -3.89 -14.11 1.82
N LYS A 196 -2.72 -13.71 2.30
CA LYS A 196 -2.53 -12.95 3.54
C LYS A 196 -2.21 -11.50 3.27
N VAL A 197 -1.40 -11.22 2.25
CA VAL A 197 -0.95 -9.88 1.90
C VAL A 197 -1.26 -9.59 0.44
N LEU A 198 -1.97 -8.49 0.21
CA LEU A 198 -2.25 -7.92 -1.10
C LEU A 198 -1.70 -6.50 -1.17
N ASP A 199 -0.63 -6.30 -1.93
CA ASP A 199 0.00 -5.00 -2.13
C ASP A 199 -0.08 -4.62 -3.61
N ILE A 200 -0.72 -3.49 -3.89
CA ILE A 200 -0.88 -2.96 -5.25
C ILE A 200 -0.48 -1.50 -5.24
N TYR A 201 0.44 -1.10 -6.10
CA TYR A 201 0.84 0.31 -6.17
C TYR A 201 1.15 0.78 -7.58
N GLY A 202 0.84 2.04 -7.89
CA GLY A 202 1.21 2.68 -9.17
C GLY A 202 0.57 2.02 -10.39
N CYS A 203 -0.66 1.53 -10.28
CA CYS A 203 -1.40 0.90 -11.38
C CYS A 203 -2.55 1.83 -11.85
N PRO A 204 -2.28 2.85 -12.68
CA PRO A 204 -3.23 3.93 -12.95
C PRO A 204 -4.46 3.50 -13.75
N LYS A 205 -4.42 2.38 -14.48
CA LYS A 205 -5.55 1.85 -15.25
C LYS A 205 -6.38 0.81 -14.50
N LEU A 206 -6.01 0.47 -13.26
CA LEU A 206 -6.67 -0.58 -12.51
C LEU A 206 -8.10 -0.14 -12.16
N GLU A 207 -9.10 -0.82 -12.69
CA GLU A 207 -10.51 -0.49 -12.48
C GLU A 207 -11.11 -1.30 -11.31
N SER A 208 -10.63 -2.52 -11.09
CA SER A 208 -11.13 -3.43 -10.06
C SER A 208 -10.07 -4.46 -9.65
N ILE A 209 -10.07 -4.82 -8.36
CA ILE A 209 -9.18 -5.82 -7.75
C ILE A 209 -9.82 -7.21 -7.79
N ALA A 210 -11.09 -7.28 -7.39
CA ALA A 210 -11.94 -8.45 -7.34
C ALA A 210 -13.40 -7.99 -7.29
N GLU A 211 -14.35 -8.91 -7.52
CA GLU A 211 -15.78 -8.63 -7.33
C GLU A 211 -16.20 -8.80 -5.86
N ARG A 212 -15.76 -9.90 -5.25
CA ARG A 212 -16.09 -10.26 -3.86
C ARG A 212 -14.84 -10.80 -3.14
N LEU A 213 -14.80 -10.65 -1.82
CA LEU A 213 -13.75 -11.19 -0.95
C LEU A 213 -14.28 -12.15 0.14
N ASP A 214 -15.49 -12.68 -0.04
CA ASP A 214 -16.18 -13.49 0.99
C ASP A 214 -15.38 -14.74 1.43
N ASN A 215 -14.56 -15.29 0.54
CA ASN A 215 -13.76 -16.49 0.80
C ASN A 215 -12.32 -16.20 1.24
N ASN A 216 -11.88 -14.94 1.25
CA ASN A 216 -10.50 -14.54 1.56
C ASN A 216 -10.24 -14.40 3.06
N THR A 217 -10.70 -15.39 3.84
CA THR A 217 -10.67 -15.36 5.31
C THR A 217 -9.25 -15.29 5.91
N SER A 218 -8.21 -15.54 5.11
CA SER A 218 -6.80 -15.48 5.52
C SER A 218 -6.17 -14.09 5.35
N LEU A 219 -6.83 -13.13 4.70
CA LEU A 219 -6.23 -11.80 4.44
C LEU A 219 -5.95 -11.06 5.75
N GLU A 220 -4.72 -10.59 5.90
CA GLU A 220 -4.17 -9.84 7.02
C GLU A 220 -3.89 -8.38 6.64
N THR A 221 -3.42 -8.14 5.42
CA THR A 221 -3.04 -6.81 4.93
C THR A 221 -3.57 -6.56 3.51
N ILE A 222 -4.19 -5.41 3.32
CA ILE A 222 -4.55 -4.86 2.00
C ILE A 222 -3.91 -3.48 1.87
N SER A 223 -3.07 -3.30 0.86
CA SER A 223 -2.39 -2.04 0.56
C SER A 223 -2.60 -1.67 -0.91
N ILE A 224 -3.23 -0.52 -1.17
CA ILE A 224 -3.55 -0.05 -2.52
C ILE A 224 -3.10 1.40 -2.64
N LEU A 225 -2.08 1.68 -3.46
CA LEU A 225 -1.48 3.01 -3.58
C LEU A 225 -1.47 3.51 -5.03
N CYS A 226 -1.72 4.80 -5.27
CA CYS A 226 -1.55 5.43 -6.59
C CYS A 226 -2.28 4.68 -7.73
N CYS A 227 -3.52 4.22 -7.48
CA CYS A 227 -4.35 3.48 -8.42
C CYS A 227 -5.52 4.35 -8.89
N GLU A 228 -5.24 5.29 -9.79
CA GLU A 228 -6.17 6.38 -10.11
C GLU A 228 -7.53 5.94 -10.66
N ASN A 229 -7.60 4.91 -11.52
CA ASN A 229 -8.88 4.45 -12.09
C ASN A 229 -9.69 3.52 -11.18
N LEU A 230 -9.22 3.21 -9.96
CA LEU A 230 -9.93 2.31 -9.07
C LEU A 230 -11.17 3.01 -8.52
N LYS A 231 -12.35 2.56 -8.94
CA LYS A 231 -13.63 3.21 -8.56
C LYS A 231 -14.27 2.63 -7.31
N ILE A 232 -14.19 1.31 -7.15
CA ILE A 232 -14.93 0.56 -6.13
C ILE A 232 -14.03 -0.53 -5.55
N LEU A 233 -14.09 -0.72 -4.25
CA LEU A 233 -13.45 -1.85 -3.56
C LEU A 233 -14.36 -3.10 -3.61
N PRO A 234 -13.79 -4.31 -3.60
CA PRO A 234 -14.59 -5.53 -3.63
C PRO A 234 -15.56 -5.62 -2.45
N SER A 235 -16.73 -6.20 -2.71
CA SER A 235 -17.70 -6.50 -1.64
C SER A 235 -17.17 -7.59 -0.69
N GLY A 236 -17.71 -7.67 0.53
CA GLY A 236 -17.30 -8.70 1.49
C GLY A 236 -16.09 -8.34 2.37
N LEU A 237 -15.59 -7.09 2.37
CA LEU A 237 -14.50 -6.66 3.27
C LEU A 237 -14.80 -6.93 4.76
N HIS A 238 -16.06 -6.80 5.18
CA HIS A 238 -16.52 -7.09 6.53
C HIS A 238 -16.36 -8.56 6.96
N ASN A 239 -16.22 -9.50 6.01
CA ASN A 239 -16.01 -10.92 6.28
C ASN A 239 -14.55 -11.28 6.59
N LEU A 240 -13.60 -10.35 6.40
CA LEU A 240 -12.17 -10.58 6.56
C LEU A 240 -11.74 -10.56 8.04
N ARG A 241 -11.98 -11.66 8.75
CA ARG A 241 -11.77 -11.78 10.21
C ARG A 241 -10.31 -11.70 10.67
N GLN A 242 -9.36 -11.94 9.77
CA GLN A 242 -7.93 -11.87 10.05
C GLN A 242 -7.30 -10.52 9.69
N LEU A 243 -8.06 -9.63 9.06
CA LEU A 243 -7.53 -8.38 8.54
C LEU A 243 -7.09 -7.45 9.67
N GLN A 244 -5.84 -7.04 9.62
CA GLN A 244 -5.15 -6.20 10.59
C GLN A 244 -4.86 -4.81 10.05
N GLU A 245 -4.66 -4.69 8.74
CA GLU A 245 -4.27 -3.45 8.09
C GLU A 245 -4.98 -3.24 6.75
N ILE A 246 -5.53 -2.04 6.57
CA ILE A 246 -5.99 -1.52 5.29
C ILE A 246 -5.30 -0.19 5.05
N SER A 247 -4.58 -0.06 3.93
CA SER A 247 -4.03 1.19 3.43
C SER A 247 -4.54 1.42 2.01
N ILE A 248 -5.20 2.56 1.79
CA ILE A 248 -5.69 3.01 0.50
C ILE A 248 -5.24 4.45 0.33
N GLU A 249 -4.25 4.68 -0.53
CA GLU A 249 -3.58 5.97 -0.64
C GLU A 249 -3.48 6.44 -2.09
N LYS A 250 -3.84 7.71 -2.37
CA LYS A 250 -3.75 8.33 -3.71
C LYS A 250 -4.53 7.54 -4.77
N CYS A 251 -5.78 7.18 -4.47
CA CYS A 251 -6.70 6.54 -5.41
C CYS A 251 -7.79 7.56 -5.79
N GLY A 252 -7.48 8.46 -6.73
CA GLY A 252 -8.28 9.66 -6.98
C GLY A 252 -9.73 9.41 -7.39
N ASN A 253 -10.02 8.32 -8.13
CA ASN A 253 -11.39 8.00 -8.55
C ASN A 253 -12.16 7.05 -7.64
N LEU A 254 -11.66 6.72 -6.44
CA LEU A 254 -12.39 5.87 -5.51
C LEU A 254 -13.62 6.62 -4.97
N GLU A 255 -14.82 6.13 -5.31
CA GLU A 255 -16.08 6.81 -5.01
C GLU A 255 -16.62 6.46 -3.62
N SER A 256 -16.58 5.17 -3.23
CA SER A 256 -17.14 4.71 -1.95
C SER A 256 -16.55 3.40 -1.44
N PHE A 257 -16.73 3.13 -0.14
CA PHE A 257 -16.51 1.83 0.47
C PHE A 257 -17.74 0.93 0.33
N PRO A 258 -17.58 -0.41 0.31
CA PRO A 258 -18.71 -1.33 0.17
C PRO A 258 -19.66 -1.22 1.37
N GLU A 259 -20.96 -1.41 1.12
CA GLU A 259 -22.04 -1.19 2.12
C GLU A 259 -21.88 -1.97 3.42
N GLY A 260 -21.25 -3.14 3.37
CA GLY A 260 -21.01 -3.98 4.56
C GLY A 260 -19.98 -3.42 5.53
N GLY A 261 -19.26 -2.35 5.18
CA GLY A 261 -18.27 -1.71 6.05
C GLY A 261 -16.97 -2.50 6.19
N LEU A 262 -16.25 -2.23 7.29
CA LEU A 262 -14.94 -2.80 7.60
C LEU A 262 -14.99 -3.88 8.69
N PRO A 263 -14.05 -4.84 8.71
CA PRO A 263 -14.03 -5.90 9.71
C PRO A 263 -13.66 -5.34 11.09
N CYS A 264 -14.52 -5.59 12.09
CA CYS A 264 -14.37 -4.99 13.42
C CYS A 264 -13.46 -5.79 14.39
N ALA A 265 -13.07 -7.03 14.04
CA ALA A 265 -12.44 -7.95 15.00
C ALA A 265 -10.95 -7.68 15.27
N LYS A 266 -10.14 -7.58 14.22
CA LYS A 266 -8.66 -7.49 14.32
C LYS A 266 -8.04 -6.27 13.66
N LEU A 267 -8.85 -5.45 12.97
CA LEU A 267 -8.36 -4.29 12.24
C LEU A 267 -7.73 -3.31 13.23
N SER A 268 -6.41 -3.12 13.10
CA SER A 268 -5.58 -2.32 14.00
C SER A 268 -5.05 -1.06 13.33
N LYS A 269 -4.93 -1.07 11.99
CA LYS A 269 -4.41 0.05 11.20
C LYS A 269 -5.34 0.33 10.02
N LEU A 270 -5.78 1.57 9.89
CA LEU A 270 -6.56 2.04 8.76
C LEU A 270 -5.94 3.34 8.23
N ARG A 271 -5.54 3.34 6.96
CA ARG A 271 -5.04 4.52 6.25
C ARG A 271 -5.88 4.76 5.00
N ILE A 272 -6.48 5.93 4.91
CA ILE A 272 -7.25 6.40 3.76
C ILE A 272 -6.72 7.79 3.43
N TYR A 273 -5.98 7.94 2.34
CA TYR A 273 -5.27 9.18 2.03
C TYR A 273 -5.37 9.51 0.55
N GLY A 274 -5.47 10.77 0.12
CA GLY A 274 -5.35 11.10 -1.30
C GLY A 274 -6.51 10.57 -2.18
N CYS A 275 -7.69 10.30 -1.61
CA CYS A 275 -8.85 9.77 -2.35
C CYS A 275 -9.83 10.92 -2.67
N GLU A 276 -9.60 11.59 -3.81
CA GLU A 276 -10.25 12.87 -4.12
C GLU A 276 -11.76 12.81 -4.34
N ARG A 277 -12.28 11.70 -4.92
CA ARG A 277 -13.71 11.49 -5.21
C ARG A 277 -14.47 10.71 -4.13
N LEU A 278 -13.86 10.44 -2.99
CA LEU A 278 -14.49 9.62 -1.96
C LEU A 278 -15.67 10.35 -1.31
N GLU A 279 -16.88 9.87 -1.57
CA GLU A 279 -18.13 10.49 -1.11
C GLU A 279 -18.49 10.19 0.34
N ALA A 280 -17.85 9.21 0.98
CA ALA A 280 -18.06 8.92 2.41
C ALA A 280 -16.96 8.02 2.96
N LEU A 281 -16.65 8.20 4.24
CA LEU A 281 -15.83 7.26 4.99
C LEU A 281 -16.61 5.95 5.26
N PRO A 282 -15.92 4.84 5.57
CA PRO A 282 -16.58 3.57 5.86
C PRO A 282 -17.59 3.71 7.00
N LYS A 283 -18.79 3.14 6.85
CA LYS A 283 -19.81 3.16 7.91
C LYS A 283 -19.32 2.44 9.16
N GLY A 284 -19.70 2.96 10.33
CA GLY A 284 -19.44 2.28 11.60
C GLY A 284 -17.97 2.28 12.06
N LEU A 285 -17.16 3.29 11.71
CA LEU A 285 -15.78 3.43 12.21
C LEU A 285 -15.69 3.36 13.74
N HIS A 286 -16.69 3.89 14.46
CA HIS A 286 -16.79 3.81 15.91
C HIS A 286 -16.82 2.37 16.46
N ASN A 287 -17.23 1.38 15.66
CA ASN A 287 -17.28 -0.04 16.05
C ASN A 287 -15.92 -0.75 15.96
N LEU A 288 -14.91 -0.11 15.39
CA LEU A 288 -13.55 -0.67 15.23
C LEU A 288 -12.77 -0.61 16.55
N LYS A 289 -13.18 -1.42 17.53
CA LYS A 289 -12.62 -1.43 18.90
C LYS A 289 -11.14 -1.80 18.98
N SER A 290 -10.64 -2.54 17.98
CA SER A 290 -9.25 -2.96 17.86
C SER A 290 -8.36 -1.93 17.15
N LEU A 291 -8.94 -0.85 16.60
CA LEU A 291 -8.21 0.14 15.82
C LEU A 291 -7.28 0.96 16.72
N GLN A 292 -6.00 0.98 16.37
CA GLN A 292 -4.94 1.66 17.12
C GLN A 292 -4.33 2.81 16.31
N GLU A 293 -4.23 2.65 14.99
CA GLU A 293 -3.72 3.67 14.07
C GLU A 293 -4.79 4.03 13.04
N LEU A 294 -5.12 5.31 12.98
CA LEU A 294 -6.03 5.85 11.98
C LEU A 294 -5.38 7.03 11.27
N ARG A 295 -5.28 6.94 9.94
CA ARG A 295 -4.88 8.05 9.07
C ARG A 295 -6.00 8.30 8.06
N ILE A 296 -6.54 9.51 8.05
CA ILE A 296 -7.58 9.94 7.09
C ILE A 296 -7.14 11.24 6.46
N GLY A 297 -7.15 11.36 5.12
CA GLY A 297 -6.89 12.66 4.54
C GLY A 297 -6.80 12.81 3.02
N ARG A 298 -6.57 14.07 2.61
CA ARG A 298 -6.38 14.62 1.27
C ARG A 298 -7.41 14.12 0.24
N GLY A 299 -8.66 14.56 0.39
CA GLY A 299 -9.70 14.51 -0.64
C GLY A 299 -10.41 15.86 -0.72
N VAL A 300 -10.91 16.26 -1.89
CA VAL A 300 -11.37 17.65 -2.14
C VAL A 300 -12.62 17.99 -1.31
N GLU A 301 -13.50 17.02 -1.06
CA GLU A 301 -14.76 17.19 -0.32
C GLU A 301 -15.13 15.95 0.51
N LEU A 302 -14.23 15.47 1.38
CA LEU A 302 -14.59 14.37 2.28
C LEU A 302 -15.74 14.82 3.22
N PRO A 303 -16.89 14.13 3.24
CA PRO A 303 -17.99 14.55 4.09
C PRO A 303 -17.74 14.23 5.57
N SER A 304 -18.54 14.88 6.41
CA SER A 304 -18.58 14.70 7.86
C SER A 304 -18.56 13.21 8.26
N LEU A 305 -17.85 12.91 9.34
CA LEU A 305 -17.97 11.62 10.05
C LEU A 305 -19.44 11.40 10.46
N GLU A 306 -19.88 10.15 10.63
CA GLU A 306 -21.20 9.82 11.21
C GLU A 306 -21.32 10.33 12.67
N GLU A 307 -22.55 10.51 13.18
CA GLU A 307 -22.84 11.05 14.54
C GLU A 307 -22.05 10.35 15.67
N ASP A 308 -21.78 9.06 15.50
CA ASP A 308 -21.07 8.23 16.48
C ASP A 308 -19.55 8.45 16.51
N GLY A 309 -18.99 9.18 15.54
CA GLY A 309 -17.59 9.63 15.50
C GLY A 309 -16.53 8.52 15.32
N LEU A 310 -15.32 8.78 15.83
CA LEU A 310 -14.14 7.90 15.74
C LEU A 310 -13.99 6.95 16.94
N PRO A 311 -13.31 5.80 16.77
CA PRO A 311 -13.06 4.87 17.88
C PRO A 311 -12.10 5.46 18.93
N THR A 312 -12.35 5.18 20.21
CA THR A 312 -11.62 5.81 21.33
C THR A 312 -10.28 5.14 21.70
N ASN A 313 -10.03 3.90 21.24
CA ASN A 313 -8.83 3.11 21.56
C ASN A 313 -7.60 3.44 20.68
N LEU A 314 -7.62 4.58 20.00
CA LEU A 314 -6.54 5.02 19.12
C LEU A 314 -5.28 5.40 19.91
N HIS A 315 -4.13 4.95 19.42
CA HIS A 315 -2.80 5.35 19.86
C HIS A 315 -2.20 6.42 18.93
N SER A 316 -2.53 6.35 17.64
CA SER A 316 -2.12 7.32 16.63
C SER A 316 -3.32 7.75 15.79
N LEU A 317 -3.53 9.05 15.68
CA LEU A 317 -4.55 9.66 14.85
C LEU A 317 -3.89 10.72 13.97
N GLU A 318 -3.97 10.54 12.66
CA GLU A 318 -3.56 11.52 11.67
C GLU A 318 -4.77 11.93 10.84
N ILE A 319 -5.07 13.22 10.82
CA ILE A 319 -6.14 13.81 10.02
C ILE A 319 -5.51 14.90 9.15
N ASP A 320 -5.48 14.68 7.85
CA ASP A 320 -5.01 15.64 6.85
C ASP A 320 -6.21 16.05 5.97
N GLY A 321 -6.96 17.09 6.29
CA GLY A 321 -8.18 17.35 5.52
C GLY A 321 -9.01 18.54 5.96
N ASN A 322 -10.04 18.81 5.15
CA ASN A 322 -10.90 19.99 5.22
C ASN A 322 -11.67 20.11 6.57
N MET A 323 -12.15 21.31 6.86
CA MET A 323 -12.83 21.74 8.08
C MET A 323 -14.00 20.83 8.51
N GLU A 324 -14.67 20.11 7.60
CA GLU A 324 -15.82 19.26 7.97
C GLU A 324 -15.41 18.02 8.79
N ILE A 325 -14.28 17.36 8.48
CA ILE A 325 -13.77 16.27 9.34
C ILE A 325 -13.34 16.83 10.71
N TRP A 326 -12.72 18.01 10.70
CA TRP A 326 -12.32 18.74 11.91
C TRP A 326 -13.52 19.07 12.79
N LYS A 327 -14.54 19.73 12.22
CA LYS A 327 -15.80 20.07 12.88
C LYS A 327 -16.50 18.83 13.37
N SER A 328 -16.70 17.78 12.57
CA SER A 328 -17.35 16.57 13.05
C SER A 328 -16.59 15.90 14.21
N THR A 329 -15.26 15.83 14.13
CA THR A 329 -14.44 15.25 15.21
C THR A 329 -14.55 16.07 16.50
N ILE A 330 -14.65 17.39 16.39
CA ILE A 330 -14.73 18.32 17.51
C ILE A 330 -16.16 18.44 18.07
N GLU A 331 -17.14 18.74 17.22
CA GLU A 331 -18.54 19.01 17.54
C GLU A 331 -19.28 17.74 17.97
N TRP A 332 -19.12 16.63 17.24
CA TRP A 332 -19.86 15.39 17.54
C TRP A 332 -19.08 14.52 18.52
N GLY A 333 -17.75 14.67 18.51
CA GLY A 333 -16.86 13.98 19.43
C GLY A 333 -16.77 14.57 20.84
N ARG A 334 -17.43 15.71 21.13
CA ARG A 334 -17.22 16.47 22.38
C ARG A 334 -15.74 16.82 22.63
N GLY A 335 -14.89 16.84 21.59
CA GLY A 335 -13.44 17.10 21.69
C GLY A 335 -12.54 15.85 21.88
N PHE A 336 -11.23 16.05 21.73
CA PHE A 336 -10.22 14.98 21.70
C PHE A 336 -10.02 14.25 23.05
N HIS A 337 -10.50 14.82 24.15
CA HIS A 337 -10.33 14.25 25.49
C HIS A 337 -10.80 12.79 25.66
N ARG A 338 -11.69 12.30 24.78
CA ARG A 338 -12.19 10.91 24.82
C ARG A 338 -11.14 9.88 24.37
N PHE A 339 -10.10 10.29 23.65
CA PHE A 339 -9.03 9.41 23.19
C PHE A 339 -7.97 9.22 24.28
N SER A 340 -8.35 8.56 25.38
CA SER A 340 -7.49 8.38 26.56
C SER A 340 -6.18 7.64 26.28
N SER A 341 -6.13 6.86 25.20
CA SER A 341 -4.95 6.10 24.78
C SER A 341 -4.09 6.83 23.74
N LEU A 342 -4.51 7.99 23.25
CA LEU A 342 -3.84 8.68 22.15
C LEU A 342 -2.46 9.18 22.56
N ARG A 343 -1.44 8.79 21.80
CA ARG A 343 -0.03 9.17 21.99
C ARG A 343 0.44 10.12 20.89
N CYS A 344 -0.03 9.91 19.67
CA CYS A 344 0.32 10.73 18.52
C CYS A 344 -0.94 11.34 17.91
N LEU A 345 -0.93 12.66 17.75
CA LEU A 345 -1.98 13.41 17.05
C LEU A 345 -1.30 14.27 15.99
N ALA A 346 -1.58 13.97 14.73
CA ALA A 346 -1.11 14.73 13.59
C ALA A 346 -2.29 15.33 12.84
N ILE A 347 -2.17 16.60 12.53
CA ILE A 347 -3.27 17.45 12.09
C ILE A 347 -2.74 18.33 10.97
N SER A 348 -3.34 18.24 9.79
CA SER A 348 -2.98 19.14 8.70
C SER A 348 -4.13 19.52 7.77
N GLY A 349 -3.91 20.61 7.01
CA GLY A 349 -4.79 21.02 5.91
C GLY A 349 -6.12 21.62 6.36
N CYS A 350 -6.10 22.52 7.35
CA CYS A 350 -7.30 23.18 7.84
C CYS A 350 -7.61 24.47 7.07
N ASP A 351 -8.88 24.72 6.74
CA ASP A 351 -9.34 25.90 6.00
C ASP A 351 -9.27 27.21 6.81
N ASP A 352 -9.60 28.31 6.13
CA ASP A 352 -9.35 29.71 6.50
C ASP A 352 -9.91 30.21 7.85
N ASP A 353 -10.84 29.51 8.50
CA ASP A 353 -11.50 30.04 9.71
C ASP A 353 -10.80 29.71 11.04
N MET A 354 -9.80 28.82 11.04
CA MET A 354 -9.14 28.38 12.28
C MET A 354 -8.00 29.31 12.71
N VAL A 355 -8.33 30.30 13.57
CA VAL A 355 -7.39 31.30 14.09
C VAL A 355 -6.63 30.85 15.34
N SER A 356 -7.17 29.89 16.09
CA SER A 356 -6.52 29.32 17.28
C SER A 356 -6.68 27.81 17.37
N PHE A 357 -5.67 27.14 17.96
CA PHE A 357 -5.70 25.69 18.19
C PHE A 357 -5.27 25.33 19.62
N PRO A 358 -5.97 24.41 20.31
CA PRO A 358 -7.29 23.84 19.96
C PRO A 358 -8.40 24.89 19.88
N LEU A 359 -9.50 24.57 19.18
CA LEU A 359 -10.64 25.47 19.02
C LEU A 359 -11.25 25.84 20.38
N GLU A 360 -11.60 27.11 20.55
CA GLU A 360 -12.33 27.60 21.72
C GLU A 360 -13.83 27.38 21.53
N ASP A 361 -14.47 26.67 22.47
CA ASP A 361 -15.92 26.52 22.43
C ASP A 361 -16.55 27.87 22.81
N LYS A 362 -17.16 28.53 21.82
CA LYS A 362 -17.84 29.82 21.97
C LYS A 362 -18.95 29.80 23.04
N ARG A 363 -19.48 28.62 23.41
CA ARG A 363 -20.53 28.46 24.45
C ARG A 363 -19.95 28.27 25.85
N LEU A 364 -18.84 27.56 25.98
CA LEU A 364 -18.20 27.27 27.27
C LEU A 364 -17.09 28.27 27.64
N GLY A 365 -16.62 29.08 26.69
CA GLY A 365 -15.55 30.04 26.91
C GLY A 365 -14.20 29.39 27.20
N THR A 366 -14.04 28.10 26.91
CA THR A 366 -12.85 27.30 27.18
C THR A 366 -12.40 26.54 25.94
N ALA A 367 -11.09 26.38 25.79
CA ALA A 367 -10.50 25.58 24.73
C ALA A 367 -10.84 24.10 24.91
N LEU A 368 -11.11 23.40 23.80
CA LEU A 368 -11.39 21.97 23.84
C LEU A 368 -10.13 21.21 24.31
N PRO A 369 -10.25 20.37 25.36
CA PRO A 369 -9.09 19.70 25.93
C PRO A 369 -8.53 18.64 24.98
N LEU A 370 -7.21 18.67 24.82
CA LEU A 370 -6.43 17.62 24.19
C LEU A 370 -6.30 16.41 25.14
N PRO A 371 -5.97 15.21 24.63
CA PRO A 371 -5.81 14.02 25.46
C PRO A 371 -4.61 14.17 26.41
N ALA A 372 -4.80 13.83 27.69
CA ALA A 372 -3.74 13.95 28.70
C ALA A 372 -2.53 13.04 28.44
N CYS A 373 -2.71 11.94 27.71
CA CYS A 373 -1.64 10.99 27.37
C CYS A 373 -0.86 11.36 26.11
N LEU A 374 -1.17 12.50 25.47
CA LEU A 374 -0.56 12.89 24.20
C LEU A 374 0.94 13.14 24.37
N ALA A 375 1.74 12.41 23.59
CA ALA A 375 3.20 12.45 23.63
C ALA A 375 3.82 13.21 22.46
N SER A 376 3.15 13.20 21.31
CA SER A 376 3.57 13.87 20.08
C SER A 376 2.38 14.59 19.44
N LEU A 377 2.53 15.88 19.16
CA LEU A 377 1.54 16.72 18.48
C LEU A 377 2.18 17.33 17.22
N MET A 378 1.57 17.10 16.08
CA MET A 378 1.97 17.71 14.81
C MET A 378 0.82 18.55 14.26
N ILE A 379 1.10 19.83 13.96
CA ILE A 379 0.18 20.77 13.34
C ILE A 379 0.87 21.27 12.06
N GLY A 380 0.24 21.06 10.91
CA GLY A 380 0.82 21.35 9.60
C GLY A 380 -0.16 22.05 8.65
N ASN A 381 0.29 22.95 7.78
CA ASN A 381 -0.55 23.54 6.72
C ASN A 381 -1.84 24.21 7.28
N PHE A 382 -1.64 25.20 8.17
CA PHE A 382 -2.70 26.02 8.77
C PHE A 382 -2.52 27.48 8.34
N PRO A 383 -3.13 27.93 7.23
CA PRO A 383 -2.88 29.25 6.65
C PRO A 383 -3.27 30.41 7.57
N ASN A 384 -4.31 30.22 8.41
CA ASN A 384 -4.88 31.29 9.24
C ASN A 384 -4.69 31.13 10.75
N LEU A 385 -3.94 30.13 11.19
CA LEU A 385 -3.63 29.94 12.61
C LEU A 385 -2.76 31.08 13.12
N GLU A 386 -3.28 31.86 14.07
CA GLU A 386 -2.55 32.98 14.67
C GLU A 386 -1.95 32.65 16.04
N ARG A 387 -2.57 31.74 16.79
CA ARG A 387 -2.15 31.44 18.17
C ARG A 387 -2.38 29.99 18.59
N LEU A 388 -1.50 29.48 19.46
CA LEU A 388 -1.77 28.27 20.23
C LEU A 388 -2.48 28.62 21.54
N SER A 389 -3.53 27.87 21.90
CA SER A 389 -4.32 28.09 23.11
C SER A 389 -3.60 27.61 24.36
N SER A 390 -3.99 28.15 25.52
CA SER A 390 -3.37 27.83 26.82
C SER A 390 -3.56 26.39 27.27
N SER A 391 -4.54 25.66 26.72
CA SER A 391 -4.77 24.24 27.04
C SER A 391 -3.60 23.34 26.66
N ILE A 392 -2.74 23.75 25.72
CA ILE A 392 -1.56 22.99 25.36
C ILE A 392 -0.56 22.92 26.52
N VAL A 393 -0.50 23.96 27.37
CA VAL A 393 0.45 24.09 28.49
C VAL A 393 0.24 23.02 29.54
N ASP A 394 -1.00 22.55 29.70
CA ASP A 394 -1.38 21.57 30.73
C ASP A 394 -1.01 20.12 30.34
N LEU A 395 -0.44 19.90 29.15
CA LEU A 395 -0.07 18.57 28.65
C LEU A 395 1.25 18.06 29.25
N GLN A 396 1.17 17.36 30.38
CA GLN A 396 2.33 16.84 31.11
C GLN A 396 3.13 15.73 30.40
N ASN A 397 2.54 15.09 29.39
CA ASN A 397 3.18 14.00 28.65
C ASN A 397 3.70 14.42 27.28
N LEU A 398 3.48 15.68 26.86
CA LEU A 398 3.86 16.13 25.52
C LEU A 398 5.38 16.26 25.44
N THR A 399 6.02 15.40 24.64
CA THR A 399 7.47 15.36 24.44
C THR A 399 7.90 15.94 23.10
N GLU A 400 7.02 15.94 22.11
CA GLU A 400 7.29 16.44 20.77
C GLU A 400 6.18 17.39 20.31
N LEU A 401 6.58 18.54 19.77
CA LEU A 401 5.70 19.49 19.11
C LEU A 401 6.29 19.84 17.75
N TYR A 402 5.52 19.60 16.69
CA TYR A 402 5.86 19.97 15.32
C TYR A 402 4.85 21.01 14.82
N LEU A 403 5.36 22.12 14.30
CA LEU A 403 4.61 23.19 13.65
C LEU A 403 5.18 23.37 12.25
N GLY A 404 4.39 23.06 11.22
CA GLY A 404 4.78 23.16 9.82
C GLY A 404 3.83 24.04 9.03
N ASP A 405 4.32 24.88 8.12
CA ASP A 405 3.48 25.59 7.14
C ASP A 405 2.29 26.33 7.78
N CYS A 406 2.59 27.16 8.80
CA CYS A 406 1.61 27.97 9.53
C CYS A 406 2.00 29.46 9.42
N PRO A 407 1.75 30.12 8.28
CA PRO A 407 2.33 31.43 7.96
C PRO A 407 1.87 32.56 8.88
N LYS A 408 0.66 32.48 9.44
CA LYS A 408 0.09 33.52 10.32
C LYS A 408 0.35 33.30 11.81
N LEU A 409 1.03 32.21 12.20
CA LEU A 409 1.21 31.86 13.62
C LEU A 409 2.14 32.87 14.29
N LYS A 410 1.60 33.63 15.24
CA LYS A 410 2.28 34.77 15.90
C LYS A 410 2.48 34.58 17.39
N TYR A 411 1.63 33.79 18.04
CA TYR A 411 1.56 33.77 19.51
C TYR A 411 1.59 32.36 20.08
N PHE A 412 2.55 32.13 20.98
CA PHE A 412 2.47 31.05 21.95
C PHE A 412 1.66 31.48 23.18
N PRO A 413 1.20 30.52 24.01
CA PRO A 413 0.54 30.85 25.27
C PRO A 413 1.44 31.70 26.17
N GLU A 414 0.86 32.61 26.95
CA GLU A 414 1.61 33.50 27.86
C GLU A 414 2.47 32.74 28.88
N LYS A 415 2.03 31.54 29.28
CA LYS A 415 2.75 30.65 30.21
C LYS A 415 3.86 29.83 29.53
N GLY A 416 4.09 30.01 28.24
CA GLY A 416 5.06 29.24 27.46
C GLY A 416 4.50 27.92 26.92
N LEU A 417 5.41 27.00 26.60
CA LEU A 417 5.11 25.63 26.15
C LEU A 417 5.21 24.64 27.32
N PRO A 418 4.68 23.41 27.19
CA PRO A 418 4.78 22.39 28.23
C PRO A 418 6.19 22.16 28.73
N SER A 419 6.34 21.97 30.05
CA SER A 419 7.64 21.70 30.67
C SER A 419 8.19 20.30 30.34
N SER A 420 7.33 19.38 29.90
CA SER A 420 7.70 18.04 29.46
C SER A 420 8.31 17.99 28.05
N LEU A 421 8.27 19.10 27.31
CA LEU A 421 8.62 19.14 25.90
C LEU A 421 10.14 18.92 25.69
N LEU A 422 10.48 17.90 24.90
CA LEU A 422 11.86 17.51 24.61
C LEU A 422 12.32 17.97 23.23
N ARG A 423 11.39 18.01 22.27
CA ARG A 423 11.62 18.38 20.88
C ARG A 423 10.59 19.40 20.42
N LEU A 424 11.08 20.50 19.87
CA LEU A 424 10.28 21.49 19.14
C LEU A 424 10.84 21.61 17.72
N TYR A 425 9.98 21.40 16.73
CA TYR A 425 10.28 21.62 15.32
C TYR A 425 9.32 22.68 14.78
N ILE A 426 9.88 23.75 14.22
CA ILE A 426 9.15 24.84 13.57
C ILE A 426 9.69 24.94 12.15
N ASP A 427 8.82 24.82 11.16
CA ASP A 427 9.18 24.80 9.74
C ASP A 427 8.13 25.54 8.92
N GLU A 428 8.55 26.34 7.97
CA GLU A 428 7.66 27.21 7.17
C GLU A 428 6.64 28.02 8.03
N CYS A 429 7.07 28.48 9.21
CA CYS A 429 6.27 29.32 10.13
C CYS A 429 6.98 30.65 10.42
N PRO A 430 7.10 31.57 9.44
CA PRO A 430 8.02 32.71 9.50
C PRO A 430 7.82 33.62 10.72
N LEU A 431 6.58 33.95 11.08
CA LEU A 431 6.29 34.92 12.14
C LEU A 431 6.64 34.42 13.55
N ILE A 432 6.37 33.15 13.85
CA ILE A 432 6.74 32.56 15.14
C ILE A 432 8.22 32.18 15.17
N ALA A 433 8.77 31.71 14.05
CA ALA A 433 10.19 31.40 13.91
C ALA A 433 11.05 32.65 14.19
N GLU A 434 10.63 33.81 13.68
CA GLU A 434 11.28 35.10 13.94
C GLU A 434 11.34 35.44 15.44
N LYS A 435 10.24 35.22 16.16
CA LYS A 435 10.13 35.45 17.61
C LYS A 435 10.88 34.40 18.44
N CYS A 436 11.16 33.22 17.88
CA CYS A 436 11.87 32.14 18.53
C CYS A 436 13.37 32.12 18.23
N ARG A 437 13.92 33.16 17.59
CA ARG A 437 15.36 33.26 17.29
C ARG A 437 16.21 33.31 18.57
N LYS A 438 17.35 32.61 18.56
CA LYS A 438 18.33 32.58 19.66
C LYS A 438 18.89 33.97 20.01
N ASP A 439 19.04 34.82 19.00
CA ASP A 439 19.67 36.13 19.13
C ASP A 439 18.64 37.23 19.46
N GLY A 440 17.97 37.10 20.61
CA GLY A 440 17.06 38.13 21.11
C GLY A 440 15.61 38.02 20.64
N GLY A 441 15.17 36.84 20.21
CA GLY A 441 13.77 36.56 19.92
C GLY A 441 12.91 36.65 21.18
N GLN A 442 11.72 37.27 21.07
CA GLN A 442 10.78 37.49 22.16
C GLN A 442 10.42 36.21 22.95
N TYR A 443 10.42 35.05 22.30
CA TYR A 443 10.05 33.78 22.90
C TYR A 443 11.23 32.87 23.23
N TRP A 444 12.47 33.26 22.96
CA TRP A 444 13.63 32.39 23.19
C TRP A 444 13.72 31.89 24.64
N ASP A 445 13.49 32.78 25.61
CA ASP A 445 13.51 32.44 27.03
C ASP A 445 12.49 31.34 27.40
N LEU A 446 11.33 31.32 26.73
CA LEU A 446 10.28 30.31 26.90
C LEU A 446 10.64 28.94 26.30
N LEU A 447 11.73 28.84 25.54
CA LEU A 447 12.19 27.62 24.87
C LEU A 447 13.44 27.03 25.53
N THR A 448 14.07 27.75 26.46
CA THR A 448 15.36 27.37 27.06
C THR A 448 15.34 26.02 27.80
N HIS A 449 14.18 25.58 28.28
CA HIS A 449 14.02 24.27 28.93
C HIS A 449 13.96 23.10 27.93
N ILE A 450 13.80 23.36 26.64
CA ILE A 450 13.64 22.34 25.59
C ILE A 450 15.02 21.93 25.07
N PRO A 451 15.44 20.66 25.23
CA PRO A 451 16.76 20.20 24.80
C PRO A 451 17.05 20.31 23.30
N SER A 452 16.03 20.12 22.46
CA SER A 452 16.18 20.09 20.99
C SER A 452 15.16 21.00 20.33
N VAL A 453 15.63 22.16 19.86
CA VAL A 453 14.82 23.13 19.12
C VAL A 453 15.40 23.28 17.72
N LEU A 454 14.60 22.92 16.72
CA LEU A 454 14.90 23.11 15.30
C LEU A 454 13.91 24.11 14.72
N ILE A 455 14.43 25.19 14.14
CA ILE A 455 13.63 26.24 13.53
C ILE A 455 14.21 26.43 12.14
N ASP A 456 13.46 26.03 11.11
CA ASP A 456 13.78 26.38 9.74
C ASP A 456 13.16 27.75 9.46
N LEU A 457 14.01 28.70 9.08
CA LEU A 457 13.56 30.00 8.60
C LEU A 457 13.43 29.82 7.11
N ALA A 458 12.19 29.92 6.59
CA ALA A 458 11.91 29.95 5.16
C ALA A 458 13.00 30.80 4.49
N LYS A 459 13.82 30.18 3.64
CA LYS A 459 14.79 30.92 2.85
C LYS A 459 13.96 31.91 2.04
N GLU A 460 14.16 33.20 2.28
CA GLU A 460 13.75 34.20 1.31
C GLU A 460 14.29 33.72 -0.04
N GLU A 461 13.39 33.45 -0.98
CA GLU A 461 13.75 33.46 -2.39
C GLU A 461 14.28 34.86 -2.65
N ASP A 462 15.59 35.01 -2.43
CA ASP A 462 16.37 36.16 -2.86
C ASP A 462 16.11 36.28 -4.35
N SER A 463 15.26 37.26 -4.63
CA SER A 463 15.01 37.81 -5.95
C SER A 463 16.33 38.43 -6.39
N ILE A 464 17.18 37.64 -7.05
CA ILE A 464 18.38 38.13 -7.71
C ILE A 464 18.40 37.61 -9.15
N ASN A 465 17.93 38.52 -10.01
CA ASN A 465 18.13 38.69 -11.47
C ASN A 465 17.47 37.70 -12.45
#